data_AF-A0A8B8A1E1-F1
#
_entry.id   AF-A0A8B8A1E1-F1
#
_cell.length_a   1.000
_cell.length_b   1.000
_cell.length_c   1.000
_cell.angle_alpha   90.00
_cell.angle_beta   90.00
_cell.angle_gamma   90.00
#
_symmetry.space_group_name_H-M   'P 1'
#
loop_
_entity.id
_entity.type
_entity.pdbx_description
1 polymer ?
#
loop_
_entity_poly.entity_id
_entity_poly.type
_entity_poly.pdbx_seq_one_letter_code
_entity_poly.pdbx_strand_id
1 'polypeptide(L)'
;MRDLQIDAKVIDSLNKIESTKTFTEFVQCFSQFGKEMVELAHLTGDRQNDLKDGKMKAKMAAARAILERSTMMLLTSCKTCLRHPDCVPAKETRNGVFVNMRRALSLIDDVINDGYAQPVQNGIASPRNTNNALQELMDLVETAKVTQADRSTRDKMQCVLDTVIDTTQDFTDSAYTSHEHRERILTLRDRARTDLRTLAGVGTALEKKPNKQQEQDLEMCVQQMSKTLLDLKKQLQNTALDQASEIFRSSDDQDLLANLKQRGAAGELDRVEEHALKFSEHSEQLQEACRLLGHIAGTVPLAISADYAENNIKSLGPQIVALATTLAIHPSSKIAKESLEVFSDTWESQVNDLSLLVKEINDCCQGKTSEKQVYLSLPRPGYIPVSKHGSTPKSIKPAKLDAEEQAKIAKLGLEMKLMTSELDAETDKWGDQDNDILKRAKNMSSMAYSMYLFTRGEGMLKTTQDLFKQAEYFGEEGNKLFRSLKQFAAQVPDGSLRIELLSLVDQIPSYCQQLLFITKSPTMGKVATFNKVDNTIQETQNLLSTISRIVPLCYTLAAKFQILTPISPIHRWRTAPPSVDYRYNSYDDSDSIASSSSSRSDRSPLPGSTEKILY
;
A
#
# COMPACT_ATOMS: atom_id res chain seq x y z
N MET A 1 -3.78 15.84 24.30
CA MET A 1 -4.42 16.26 25.57
C MET A 1 -5.89 15.89 25.64
N ARG A 2 -6.74 16.27 24.68
CA ARG A 2 -8.16 15.83 24.67
C ARG A 2 -8.31 14.31 24.50
N ASP A 3 -7.54 13.70 23.60
CA ASP A 3 -7.56 12.24 23.37
C ASP A 3 -7.19 11.44 24.63
N LEU A 4 -6.11 11.84 25.33
CA LEU A 4 -5.68 11.22 26.59
C LEU A 4 -6.72 11.35 27.71
N GLN A 5 -7.48 12.46 27.72
CA GLN A 5 -8.51 12.68 28.74
C GLN A 5 -9.76 11.82 28.49
N ILE A 6 -10.11 11.53 27.23
CA ILE A 6 -11.23 10.63 26.93
C ILE A 6 -10.84 9.16 27.15
N ASP A 7 -9.60 8.76 26.84
CA ASP A 7 -9.11 7.40 27.10
C ASP A 7 -9.18 7.08 28.60
N ALA A 8 -8.73 8.00 29.46
CA ALA A 8 -8.83 7.84 30.91
C ALA A 8 -10.29 7.67 31.38
N LYS A 9 -11.23 8.44 30.83
CA LYS A 9 -12.66 8.32 31.15
C LYS A 9 -13.22 6.95 30.74
N VAL A 10 -12.88 6.49 29.54
CA VAL A 10 -13.31 5.18 29.04
C VAL A 10 -12.78 4.06 29.92
N ILE A 11 -11.51 4.12 30.35
CA ILE A 11 -10.92 3.17 31.29
C ILE A 11 -11.67 3.18 32.64
N ASP A 12 -11.96 4.36 33.18
CA ASP A 12 -12.70 4.51 34.44
C ASP A 12 -14.12 3.94 34.35
N SER A 13 -14.82 4.20 33.25
CA SER A 13 -16.14 3.64 33.01
C SER A 13 -16.11 2.12 32.81
N LEU A 14 -15.07 1.60 32.15
CA LEU A 14 -14.84 0.17 32.00
C LEU A 14 -14.63 -0.51 33.38
N ASN A 15 -13.84 0.11 34.27
CA ASN A 15 -13.65 -0.33 35.65
C ASN A 15 -14.97 -0.38 36.43
N LYS A 16 -15.83 0.64 36.26
CA LYS A 16 -17.15 0.68 36.90
C LYS A 16 -18.03 -0.47 36.42
N ILE A 17 -18.09 -0.72 35.10
CA ILE A 17 -18.85 -1.85 34.53
C ILE A 17 -18.40 -3.17 35.14
N GLU A 18 -17.08 -3.40 35.22
CA GLU A 18 -16.51 -4.64 35.76
C GLU A 18 -16.92 -4.91 37.22
N SER A 19 -17.09 -3.85 38.02
CA SER A 19 -17.48 -3.92 39.43
C SER A 19 -18.99 -4.08 39.68
N THR A 20 -19.82 -3.92 38.64
CA THR A 20 -21.29 -3.95 38.81
C THR A 20 -21.80 -5.31 39.27
N LYS A 21 -22.74 -5.30 40.21
CA LYS A 21 -23.34 -6.52 40.79
C LYS A 21 -24.81 -6.70 40.43
N THR A 22 -25.46 -5.66 39.93
CA THR A 22 -26.89 -5.68 39.60
C THR A 22 -27.12 -5.25 38.15
N PHE A 23 -28.19 -5.76 37.55
CA PHE A 23 -28.55 -5.42 36.18
C PHE A 23 -28.87 -3.93 36.01
N THR A 24 -29.53 -3.31 36.99
CA THR A 24 -29.89 -1.89 36.95
C THR A 24 -28.66 -0.99 36.95
N GLU A 25 -27.70 -1.25 37.85
CA GLU A 25 -26.42 -0.54 37.91
C GLU A 25 -25.63 -0.73 36.62
N PHE A 26 -25.56 -1.97 36.12
CA PHE A 26 -24.91 -2.31 34.86
C PHE A 26 -25.46 -1.49 33.68
N VAL A 27 -26.78 -1.39 33.53
CA VAL A 27 -27.40 -0.61 32.43
C VAL A 27 -27.01 0.87 32.51
N GLN A 28 -26.95 1.45 33.71
CA GLN A 28 -26.54 2.83 33.92
C GLN A 28 -25.06 3.04 33.55
N CYS A 29 -24.16 2.19 34.06
CA CYS A 29 -22.73 2.24 33.75
C CYS A 29 -22.46 2.01 32.26
N PHE A 30 -23.11 1.03 31.65
CA PHE A 30 -22.94 0.71 30.23
C PHE A 30 -23.47 1.84 29.32
N SER A 31 -24.57 2.50 29.70
CA SER A 31 -25.06 3.66 28.95
C SER A 31 -24.08 4.83 28.97
N GLN A 32 -23.44 5.09 30.12
CA GLN A 32 -22.41 6.12 30.23
C GLN A 32 -21.17 5.77 29.42
N PHE A 33 -20.67 4.55 29.58
CA PHE A 33 -19.55 4.02 28.80
C PHE A 33 -19.79 4.12 27.29
N GLY A 34 -21.00 3.78 26.81
CA GLY A 34 -21.35 3.86 25.40
C GLY A 34 -21.22 5.28 24.82
N LYS A 35 -21.56 6.32 25.60
CA LYS A 35 -21.38 7.72 25.17
C LYS A 35 -19.91 8.09 25.04
N GLU A 36 -19.10 7.69 26.01
CA GLU A 36 -17.66 7.94 26.04
C GLU A 36 -16.94 7.18 24.92
N MET A 37 -17.36 5.96 24.62
CA MET A 37 -16.87 5.17 23.50
C MET A 37 -17.17 5.80 22.14
N VAL A 38 -18.35 6.40 21.96
CA VAL A 38 -18.68 7.14 20.73
C VAL A 38 -17.79 8.38 20.57
N GLU A 39 -17.57 9.13 21.64
CA GLU A 39 -16.64 10.27 21.64
C GLU A 39 -15.21 9.83 21.30
N LEU A 40 -14.73 8.74 21.93
CA LEU A 40 -13.42 8.16 21.63
C LEU A 40 -13.32 7.68 20.17
N ALA A 41 -14.37 7.06 19.63
CA ALA A 41 -14.39 6.56 18.25
C ALA A 41 -14.27 7.69 17.20
N HIS A 42 -14.86 8.86 17.49
CA HIS A 42 -14.70 10.06 16.67
C HIS A 42 -13.27 10.62 16.77
N LEU A 43 -12.77 10.84 17.99
CA LEU A 43 -11.45 11.41 18.22
C LEU A 43 -10.33 10.53 17.64
N THR A 44 -10.38 9.23 17.88
CA THR A 44 -9.42 8.26 17.32
C THR A 44 -9.54 8.16 15.79
N GLY A 45 -10.73 8.38 15.23
CA GLY A 45 -10.94 8.41 13.78
C GLY A 45 -10.33 9.63 13.11
N ASP A 46 -10.55 10.82 13.67
CA ASP A 46 -9.93 12.05 13.21
C ASP A 46 -8.41 11.94 13.34
N ARG A 47 -7.93 11.47 14.49
CA ARG A 47 -6.50 11.24 14.73
C ARG A 47 -5.90 10.25 13.73
N GLN A 48 -6.58 9.14 13.43
CA GLN A 48 -6.11 8.19 12.41
C GLN A 48 -5.94 8.83 11.03
N ASN A 49 -6.81 9.77 10.66
CA ASN A 49 -6.72 10.48 9.39
C ASN A 49 -5.56 11.49 9.36
N ASP A 50 -5.26 12.09 10.51
CA ASP A 50 -4.15 13.05 10.68
C ASP A 50 -2.76 12.38 10.75
N LEU A 51 -2.69 11.09 11.10
CA LEU A 51 -1.45 10.34 11.18
C LEU A 51 -0.80 10.18 9.79
N LYS A 52 0.45 10.65 9.69
CA LYS A 52 1.27 10.53 8.47
C LYS A 52 2.02 9.20 8.37
N ASP A 53 2.44 8.65 9.51
CA ASP A 53 3.15 7.37 9.55
C ASP A 53 2.15 6.21 9.35
N GLY A 54 2.35 5.44 8.28
CA GLY A 54 1.54 4.27 7.95
C GLY A 54 1.54 3.20 9.07
N LYS A 55 2.64 3.06 9.81
CA LYS A 55 2.73 2.17 10.98
C LYS A 55 1.75 2.59 12.06
N MET A 56 1.78 3.86 12.45
CA MET A 56 0.88 4.41 13.48
C MET A 56 -0.57 4.39 13.04
N LYS A 57 -0.82 4.67 11.75
CA LYS A 57 -2.16 4.59 11.17
C LYS A 57 -2.74 3.16 11.23
N ALA A 58 -1.93 2.15 10.93
CA ALA A 58 -2.32 0.74 11.01
C ALA A 58 -2.60 0.30 12.46
N LYS A 59 -1.73 0.68 13.41
CA LYS A 59 -1.93 0.45 14.85
C LYS A 59 -3.25 1.06 15.36
N MET A 60 -3.51 2.33 15.02
CA MET A 60 -4.75 3.02 15.38
C MET A 60 -5.97 2.33 14.77
N ALA A 61 -5.92 1.96 13.49
CA ALA A 61 -7.02 1.26 12.82
C ALA A 61 -7.37 -0.06 13.52
N ALA A 62 -6.36 -0.85 13.88
CA ALA A 62 -6.56 -2.11 14.58
C ALA A 62 -7.12 -1.93 16.00
N ALA A 63 -6.62 -0.95 16.76
CA ALA A 63 -7.15 -0.65 18.09
C ALA A 63 -8.65 -0.29 18.03
N ARG A 64 -9.03 0.55 17.06
CA ARG A 64 -10.43 0.94 16.83
C ARG A 64 -11.30 -0.25 16.46
N ALA A 65 -10.83 -1.13 15.59
CA ALA A 65 -11.55 -2.35 15.20
C ALA A 65 -11.79 -3.28 16.40
N ILE A 66 -10.80 -3.46 17.28
CA ILE A 66 -10.95 -4.25 18.50
C ILE A 66 -12.01 -3.62 19.43
N LEU A 67 -11.97 -2.31 19.63
CA LEU A 67 -12.91 -1.61 20.51
C LEU A 67 -14.35 -1.67 19.99
N GLU A 68 -14.55 -1.49 18.69
CA GLU A 68 -15.86 -1.56 18.04
C GLU A 68 -16.51 -2.93 18.27
N ARG A 69 -15.79 -4.01 17.95
CA ARG A 69 -16.26 -5.40 18.14
C ARG A 69 -16.48 -5.73 19.62
N SER A 70 -15.53 -5.34 20.47
CA SER A 70 -15.59 -5.65 21.90
C SER A 70 -16.74 -4.94 22.63
N THR A 71 -17.20 -3.79 22.15
CA THR A 71 -18.32 -3.06 22.77
C THR A 71 -19.62 -3.87 22.73
N MET A 72 -19.91 -4.56 21.62
CA MET A 72 -21.10 -5.43 21.52
C MET A 72 -20.95 -6.69 22.39
N MET A 73 -19.78 -7.31 22.36
CA MET A 73 -19.46 -8.50 23.17
C MET A 73 -19.48 -8.21 24.68
N LEU A 74 -19.11 -7.00 25.10
CA LEU A 74 -19.12 -6.57 26.49
C LEU A 74 -20.53 -6.60 27.08
N LEU A 75 -21.51 -6.16 26.28
CA LEU A 75 -22.91 -6.13 26.71
C LEU A 75 -23.43 -7.55 27.01
N THR A 76 -23.24 -8.48 26.08
CA THR A 76 -23.78 -9.83 26.16
C THR A 76 -23.04 -10.69 27.20
N SER A 77 -21.72 -10.58 27.27
CA SER A 77 -20.91 -11.29 28.26
C SER A 77 -21.20 -10.83 29.70
N CYS A 78 -21.33 -9.52 29.94
CA CYS A 78 -21.71 -9.00 31.26
C CYS A 78 -23.13 -9.43 31.66
N LYS A 79 -24.10 -9.37 30.74
CA LYS A 79 -25.46 -9.88 30.99
C LYS A 79 -25.47 -11.36 31.34
N THR A 80 -24.66 -12.15 30.66
CA THR A 80 -24.53 -13.59 30.92
C THR A 80 -23.97 -13.85 32.33
N CYS A 81 -22.91 -13.13 32.73
CA CYS A 81 -22.35 -13.21 34.08
C CYS A 81 -23.33 -12.78 35.17
N LEU A 82 -24.09 -11.70 34.96
CA LEU A 82 -25.08 -11.23 35.93
C LEU A 82 -26.25 -12.21 36.07
N ARG A 83 -26.56 -12.96 34.99
CA ARG A 83 -27.60 -13.99 35.01
C ARG A 83 -27.12 -15.28 35.70
N HIS A 84 -25.87 -15.65 35.48
CA HIS A 84 -25.25 -16.90 35.96
C HIS A 84 -23.97 -16.60 36.75
N PRO A 85 -24.08 -16.03 37.97
CA PRO A 85 -22.93 -15.50 38.72
C PRO A 85 -21.95 -16.56 39.20
N ASP A 86 -22.32 -17.84 39.19
CA ASP A 86 -21.45 -18.94 39.62
C ASP A 86 -20.84 -19.71 38.43
N CYS A 87 -21.20 -19.36 37.19
CA CYS A 87 -20.69 -20.01 35.99
C CYS A 87 -19.28 -19.49 35.67
N VAL A 88 -18.27 -20.35 35.84
CA VAL A 88 -16.86 -20.01 35.58
C VAL A 88 -16.61 -19.64 34.11
N PRO A 89 -17.06 -20.44 33.11
CA PRO A 89 -16.84 -20.10 31.70
C PRO A 89 -17.47 -18.75 31.30
N ALA A 90 -18.64 -18.40 31.86
CA ALA A 90 -19.25 -17.09 31.63
C ALA A 90 -18.36 -15.93 32.10
N LYS A 91 -17.73 -16.08 33.27
CA LYS A 91 -16.78 -15.09 33.83
C LYS A 91 -15.53 -14.99 32.98
N GLU A 92 -14.99 -16.11 32.51
CA GLU A 92 -13.82 -16.14 31.64
C GLU A 92 -14.07 -15.35 30.34
N THR A 93 -15.20 -15.58 29.67
CA THR A 93 -15.59 -14.81 28.48
C THR A 93 -15.65 -13.32 28.78
N ARG A 94 -16.34 -12.91 29.85
CA ARG A 94 -16.46 -11.50 30.21
C ARG A 94 -15.09 -10.86 30.48
N ASN A 95 -14.25 -11.54 31.25
CA ASN A 95 -12.92 -11.06 31.58
C ASN A 95 -12.03 -10.96 30.33
N GLY A 96 -12.15 -11.90 29.38
CA GLY A 96 -11.49 -11.84 28.08
C GLY A 96 -11.83 -10.57 27.28
N VAL A 97 -13.10 -10.17 27.26
CA VAL A 97 -13.52 -8.90 26.62
C VAL A 97 -12.85 -7.70 27.30
N PHE A 98 -12.85 -7.65 28.64
CA PHE A 98 -12.19 -6.56 29.37
C PHE A 98 -10.69 -6.45 29.06
N VAL A 99 -9.98 -7.58 29.06
CA VAL A 99 -8.55 -7.62 28.72
C VAL A 99 -8.30 -7.10 27.30
N ASN A 100 -9.11 -7.53 26.33
CA ASN A 100 -8.99 -7.09 24.94
C ASN A 100 -9.23 -5.58 24.79
N MET A 101 -10.26 -5.04 25.45
CA MET A 101 -10.54 -3.59 25.41
C MET A 101 -9.41 -2.78 26.03
N ARG A 102 -8.88 -3.21 27.18
CA ARG A 102 -7.74 -2.54 27.84
C ARG A 102 -6.49 -2.57 26.96
N ARG A 103 -6.21 -3.68 26.27
CA ARG A 103 -5.10 -3.78 25.31
C ARG A 103 -5.26 -2.79 24.15
N ALA A 104 -6.47 -2.65 23.62
CA ALA A 104 -6.74 -1.69 22.54
C ALA A 104 -6.60 -0.23 23.00
N LEU A 105 -7.05 0.10 24.21
CA LEU A 105 -6.85 1.44 24.80
C LEU A 105 -5.37 1.74 25.06
N SER A 106 -4.60 0.77 25.56
CA SER A 106 -3.14 0.93 25.71
C SER A 106 -2.46 1.19 24.37
N LEU A 107 -2.90 0.53 23.30
CA LEU A 107 -2.36 0.73 21.96
C LEU A 107 -2.71 2.12 21.39
N ILE A 108 -3.89 2.66 21.72
CA ILE A 108 -4.26 4.04 21.38
C ILE A 108 -3.36 5.02 22.12
N ASP A 109 -3.15 4.81 23.41
CA ASP A 109 -2.24 5.62 24.23
C ASP A 109 -0.81 5.60 23.66
N ASP A 110 -0.30 4.42 23.29
CA ASP A 110 1.00 4.27 22.63
C ASP A 110 1.07 5.11 21.35
N VAL A 111 0.06 5.01 20.46
CA VAL A 111 0.04 5.77 19.19
C VAL A 111 -0.06 7.28 19.42
N ILE A 112 -0.72 7.72 20.48
CA ILE A 112 -0.85 9.14 20.84
C ILE A 112 0.47 9.66 21.43
N ASN A 113 1.15 8.85 22.25
CA ASN A 113 2.33 9.24 23.03
C ASN A 113 3.68 8.96 22.35
N ASP A 114 3.74 8.10 21.31
CA ASP A 114 4.98 7.76 20.57
C ASP A 114 5.64 8.96 19.85
N GLY A 115 5.05 10.15 19.93
CA GLY A 115 5.75 11.40 19.59
C GLY A 115 6.85 11.80 20.59
N TYR A 116 6.93 11.18 21.78
CA TYR A 116 7.79 11.62 22.89
C TYR A 116 8.53 10.51 23.69
N ALA A 117 8.42 9.22 23.38
CA ALA A 117 9.02 8.16 24.22
C ALA A 117 9.93 7.16 23.47
N GLN A 118 11.00 6.75 24.13
CA GLN A 118 11.97 5.71 23.74
C GLN A 118 11.34 4.30 23.75
N PRO A 119 11.95 3.31 23.05
CA PRO A 119 11.36 2.00 22.85
C PRO A 119 11.20 1.24 24.17
N VAL A 120 9.97 1.14 24.65
CA VAL A 120 9.64 0.28 25.78
C VAL A 120 9.61 -1.17 25.29
N GLN A 121 10.59 -1.95 25.74
CA GLN A 121 10.52 -3.41 25.77
C GLN A 121 9.35 -3.82 26.66
N ASN A 122 8.16 -4.00 26.08
CA ASN A 122 7.12 -4.89 26.60
C ASN A 122 6.06 -5.15 25.50
N GLY A 123 5.99 -6.40 25.05
CA GLY A 123 4.75 -7.00 24.53
C GLY A 123 4.45 -6.90 23.03
N ILE A 124 4.99 -5.94 22.28
CA ILE A 124 4.93 -5.96 20.81
C ILE A 124 6.37 -5.81 20.32
N ALA A 125 7.10 -6.93 20.29
CA ALA A 125 8.32 -7.00 19.50
C ALA A 125 7.95 -6.50 18.09
N SER A 126 8.76 -5.61 17.51
CA SER A 126 8.57 -5.23 16.10
C SER A 126 8.34 -6.52 15.32
N PRO A 127 7.23 -6.66 14.58
CA PRO A 127 6.87 -7.93 13.97
C PRO A 127 8.09 -8.44 13.21
N ARG A 128 8.58 -9.61 13.61
CA ARG A 128 9.70 -10.28 12.95
C ARG A 128 9.23 -10.55 11.53
N ASN A 129 9.59 -9.68 10.60
CA ASN A 129 9.15 -9.74 9.22
C ASN A 129 10.34 -10.25 8.39
N THR A 130 10.28 -11.53 8.02
CA THR A 130 11.32 -12.18 7.21
C THR A 130 11.54 -11.46 5.87
N ASN A 131 10.48 -10.96 5.23
CA ASN A 131 10.58 -10.25 3.96
C ASN A 131 11.39 -8.94 4.06
N ASN A 132 11.28 -8.19 5.17
CA ASN A 132 12.10 -7.00 5.40
C ASN A 132 13.59 -7.36 5.58
N ALA A 133 13.89 -8.40 6.37
CA ALA A 133 15.26 -8.87 6.55
C ALA A 133 15.87 -9.40 5.24
N LEU A 134 15.07 -10.10 4.43
CA LEU A 134 15.47 -10.52 3.09
C LEU A 134 15.76 -9.33 2.17
N GLN A 135 14.93 -8.28 2.23
CA GLN A 135 15.15 -7.06 1.43
C GLN A 135 16.43 -6.34 1.85
N GLU A 136 16.66 -6.18 3.16
CA GLU A 136 17.90 -5.61 3.69
C GLU A 136 19.13 -6.42 3.24
N LEU A 137 19.05 -7.75 3.30
CA LEU A 137 20.14 -8.61 2.85
C LEU A 137 20.40 -8.48 1.35
N MET A 138 19.35 -8.40 0.52
CA MET A 138 19.49 -8.17 -0.93
C MET A 138 20.16 -6.82 -1.22
N ASP A 139 19.78 -5.76 -0.50
CA ASP A 139 20.38 -4.43 -0.65
C ASP A 139 21.87 -4.41 -0.23
N LEU A 140 22.22 -5.13 0.84
CA LEU A 140 23.61 -5.33 1.27
C LEU A 140 24.43 -6.12 0.24
N VAL A 141 23.85 -7.16 -0.34
CA VAL A 141 24.48 -7.97 -1.39
C VAL A 141 24.76 -7.14 -2.65
N GLU A 142 23.86 -6.23 -3.03
CA GLU A 142 24.13 -5.28 -4.13
C GLU A 142 25.20 -4.23 -3.74
N THR A 143 25.17 -3.75 -2.49
CA THR A 143 26.19 -2.83 -1.95
C THR A 143 27.59 -3.46 -1.94
N ALA A 144 27.69 -4.79 -1.86
CA ALA A 144 28.95 -5.53 -1.94
C ALA A 144 29.72 -5.26 -3.24
N LYS A 145 29.04 -4.95 -4.36
CA LYS A 145 29.71 -4.59 -5.63
C LYS A 145 30.51 -3.30 -5.51
N VAL A 146 29.96 -2.30 -4.84
CA VAL A 146 30.57 -0.97 -4.69
C VAL A 146 31.66 -0.99 -3.62
N THR A 147 31.40 -1.69 -2.52
CA THR A 147 32.32 -1.80 -1.39
C THR A 147 33.41 -2.86 -1.60
N GLN A 148 33.40 -3.57 -2.74
CA GLN A 148 34.29 -4.69 -3.01
C GLN A 148 34.22 -5.78 -1.92
N ALA A 149 33.03 -5.97 -1.36
CA ALA A 149 32.75 -6.88 -0.25
C ALA A 149 33.75 -6.72 0.91
N ASP A 150 33.96 -5.49 1.36
CA ASP A 150 34.77 -5.21 2.54
C ASP A 150 34.29 -5.97 3.78
N ARG A 151 35.16 -6.09 4.78
CA ARG A 151 34.86 -6.80 6.03
C ARG A 151 33.56 -6.32 6.70
N SER A 152 33.33 -5.01 6.73
CA SER A 152 32.14 -4.42 7.35
C SER A 152 30.85 -4.89 6.67
N THR A 153 30.81 -4.88 5.34
CA THR A 153 29.65 -5.32 4.56
C THR A 153 29.43 -6.82 4.72
N ARG A 154 30.50 -7.61 4.75
CA ARG A 154 30.43 -9.07 4.97
C ARG A 154 29.88 -9.44 6.35
N ASP A 155 30.38 -8.79 7.40
CA ASP A 155 29.92 -9.03 8.78
C ASP A 155 28.43 -8.67 8.93
N LYS A 156 27.98 -7.58 8.29
CA LYS A 156 26.55 -7.20 8.24
C LYS A 156 25.71 -8.22 7.49
N MET A 157 26.15 -8.65 6.30
CA MET A 157 25.44 -9.68 5.52
C MET A 157 25.28 -10.98 6.31
N GLN A 158 26.31 -11.39 7.06
CA GLN A 158 26.24 -12.57 7.91
C GLN A 158 25.19 -12.41 9.02
N CYS A 159 25.21 -11.28 9.74
CA CYS A 159 24.24 -11.00 10.80
C CYS A 159 22.79 -10.99 10.29
N VAL A 160 22.54 -10.35 9.15
CA VAL A 160 21.19 -10.30 8.56
C VAL A 160 20.77 -11.67 8.02
N LEU A 161 21.69 -12.43 7.41
CA LEU A 161 21.40 -13.80 6.98
C LEU A 161 21.02 -14.70 8.15
N ASP A 162 21.71 -14.60 9.29
CA ASP A 162 21.37 -15.36 10.50
C ASP A 162 19.96 -14.99 10.99
N THR A 163 19.58 -13.71 10.92
CA THR A 163 18.22 -13.26 11.23
C THR A 163 17.19 -13.87 10.27
N VAL A 164 17.42 -13.83 8.95
CA VAL A 164 16.54 -14.45 7.95
C VAL A 164 16.38 -15.95 8.22
N ILE A 165 17.47 -16.61 8.54
CA ILE A 165 17.51 -18.03 8.85
C ILE A 165 16.71 -18.33 10.11
N ASP A 166 16.84 -17.54 11.17
CA ASP A 166 16.08 -17.72 12.39
C ASP A 166 14.58 -17.51 12.14
N THR A 167 14.20 -16.45 11.43
CA THR A 167 12.78 -16.16 11.18
C THR A 167 12.11 -17.15 10.22
N THR A 168 12.88 -17.82 9.35
CA THR A 168 12.35 -18.92 8.52
C THR A 168 11.99 -20.17 9.32
N GLN A 169 12.38 -20.29 10.60
CA GLN A 169 12.03 -21.42 11.45
C GLN A 169 10.52 -21.53 11.66
N ASP A 170 9.81 -20.41 11.75
CA ASP A 170 8.35 -20.40 11.88
C ASP A 170 7.68 -21.19 10.73
N PHE A 171 8.27 -21.15 9.52
CA PHE A 171 7.80 -21.96 8.40
C PHE A 171 8.18 -23.44 8.53
N THR A 172 9.41 -23.74 8.96
CA THR A 172 9.86 -25.14 9.00
C THR A 172 9.29 -25.91 10.18
N ASP A 173 8.96 -25.23 11.27
CA ASP A 173 8.47 -25.86 12.50
C ASP A 173 6.94 -25.94 12.54
N SER A 174 6.26 -25.18 11.68
CA SER A 174 4.82 -25.27 11.46
C SER A 174 4.39 -26.70 11.12
N ALA A 175 3.46 -27.26 11.90
CA ALA A 175 2.88 -28.57 11.66
C ALA A 175 2.09 -28.64 10.33
N TYR A 176 1.68 -27.49 9.79
CA TYR A 176 0.85 -27.37 8.59
C TYR A 176 1.67 -27.13 7.32
N THR A 177 2.98 -26.91 7.43
CA THR A 177 3.87 -26.80 6.26
C THR A 177 4.16 -28.19 5.70
N SER A 178 3.96 -28.36 4.38
CA SER A 178 4.21 -29.64 3.71
C SER A 178 5.69 -30.05 3.74
N HIS A 179 5.97 -31.35 3.65
CA HIS A 179 7.35 -31.85 3.57
C HIS A 179 8.12 -31.25 2.39
N GLU A 180 7.46 -31.12 1.24
CA GLU A 180 8.04 -30.53 0.03
C GLU A 180 8.41 -29.05 0.23
N HIS A 181 7.52 -28.26 0.84
CA HIS A 181 7.82 -26.85 1.13
C HIS A 181 8.98 -26.72 2.14
N ARG A 182 8.95 -27.53 3.20
CA ARG A 182 9.98 -27.54 4.25
C ARG A 182 11.36 -27.90 3.70
N GLU A 183 11.46 -28.96 2.89
CA GLU A 183 12.72 -29.39 2.28
C GLU A 183 13.30 -28.31 1.35
N ARG A 184 12.45 -27.67 0.54
CA ARG A 184 12.87 -26.56 -0.33
C ARG A 184 13.40 -25.36 0.46
N ILE A 185 12.71 -24.96 1.53
CA ILE A 185 13.16 -23.86 2.40
C ILE A 185 14.52 -24.18 3.00
N LEU A 186 14.70 -25.39 3.56
CA LEU A 186 15.97 -25.83 4.16
C LEU A 186 17.10 -25.83 3.12
N THR A 187 16.84 -26.36 1.93
CA THR A 187 17.82 -26.39 0.83
C THR A 187 18.25 -24.97 0.42
N LEU A 188 17.30 -24.04 0.31
CA LEU A 188 17.59 -22.64 -0.04
C LEU A 188 18.34 -21.90 1.08
N ARG A 189 18.06 -22.19 2.36
CA ARG A 189 18.83 -21.66 3.50
C ARG A 189 20.29 -22.10 3.44
N ASP A 190 20.54 -23.39 3.21
CA ASP A 190 21.90 -23.93 3.13
C ASP A 190 22.65 -23.43 1.89
N ARG A 191 21.93 -23.23 0.78
CA ARG A 191 22.47 -22.55 -0.40
C ARG A 191 22.86 -21.11 -0.09
N ALA A 192 21.99 -20.32 0.54
CA ALA A 192 22.28 -18.93 0.91
C ALA A 192 23.51 -18.82 1.83
N ARG A 193 23.66 -19.73 2.81
CA ARG A 193 24.87 -19.82 3.65
C ARG A 193 26.13 -20.13 2.84
N THR A 194 26.02 -20.96 1.81
CA THR A 194 27.15 -21.37 0.97
C THR A 194 27.55 -20.25 0.01
N ASP A 195 26.56 -19.61 -0.60
CA ASP A 195 26.74 -18.46 -1.50
C ASP A 195 27.38 -17.29 -0.74
N LEU A 196 26.91 -16.96 0.47
CA LEU A 196 27.51 -15.92 1.30
C LEU A 196 28.95 -16.24 1.69
N ARG A 197 29.25 -17.49 2.09
CA ARG A 197 30.63 -17.91 2.41
C ARG A 197 31.56 -17.77 1.20
N THR A 198 31.07 -18.11 0.02
CA THR A 198 31.83 -17.99 -1.23
C THR A 198 32.10 -16.53 -1.56
N LEU A 199 31.06 -15.68 -1.51
CA LEU A 199 31.16 -14.23 -1.70
C LEU A 199 32.16 -13.61 -0.71
N ALA A 200 32.07 -13.98 0.57
CA ALA A 200 32.97 -13.49 1.60
C ALA A 200 34.43 -13.93 1.38
N GLY A 201 34.65 -15.13 0.82
CA GLY A 201 35.95 -15.63 0.41
C GLY A 201 36.56 -14.78 -0.71
N VAL A 202 35.78 -14.46 -1.75
CA VAL A 202 36.21 -13.58 -2.86
C VAL A 202 36.52 -12.17 -2.35
N GLY A 203 35.67 -11.60 -1.49
CA GLY A 203 35.91 -10.30 -0.85
C GLY A 203 37.22 -10.25 -0.05
N THR A 204 37.53 -11.30 0.72
CA THR A 204 38.82 -11.41 1.43
C THR A 204 40.01 -11.46 0.47
N ALA A 205 39.84 -12.09 -0.70
CA ALA A 205 40.90 -12.19 -1.70
C ALA A 205 41.14 -10.84 -2.41
N LEU A 206 40.07 -10.08 -2.67
CA LEU A 206 40.11 -8.71 -3.20
C LEU A 206 40.81 -7.74 -2.24
N GLU A 207 40.51 -7.81 -0.94
CA GLU A 207 41.17 -6.99 0.09
C GLU A 207 42.69 -7.21 0.13
N LYS A 208 43.14 -8.45 -0.08
CA LYS A 208 44.56 -8.81 -0.06
C LYS A 208 45.30 -8.40 -1.33
N LYS A 209 44.69 -8.61 -2.50
CA LYS A 209 45.34 -8.33 -3.79
C LYS A 209 44.30 -8.13 -4.91
N PRO A 210 43.81 -6.88 -5.12
CA PRO A 210 42.76 -6.62 -6.09
C PRO A 210 43.22 -6.93 -7.51
N ASN A 211 42.37 -7.63 -8.28
CA ASN A 211 42.56 -7.85 -9.70
C ASN A 211 41.22 -8.01 -10.42
N LYS A 212 41.23 -7.76 -11.74
CA LYS A 212 40.02 -7.80 -12.58
C LYS A 212 39.29 -9.14 -12.58
N GLN A 213 40.00 -10.26 -12.40
CA GLN A 213 39.35 -11.58 -12.35
C GLN A 213 38.53 -11.72 -11.08
N GLN A 214 39.08 -11.31 -9.93
CA GLN A 214 38.35 -11.36 -8.66
C GLN A 214 37.17 -10.39 -8.62
N GLU A 215 37.26 -9.25 -9.30
CA GLU A 215 36.12 -8.32 -9.46
C GLU A 215 34.98 -8.99 -10.25
N GLN A 216 35.30 -9.73 -11.33
CA GLN A 216 34.32 -10.52 -12.09
C GLN A 216 33.75 -11.69 -11.26
N ASP A 217 34.60 -12.39 -10.51
CA ASP A 217 34.18 -13.48 -9.62
C ASP A 217 33.23 -12.96 -8.52
N LEU A 218 33.48 -11.76 -7.99
CA LEU A 218 32.60 -11.10 -7.04
C LEU A 218 31.25 -10.79 -7.68
N GLU A 219 31.23 -10.25 -8.89
CA GLU A 219 29.99 -9.95 -9.62
C GLU A 219 29.15 -11.22 -9.85
N MET A 220 29.78 -12.33 -10.22
CA MET A 220 29.10 -13.63 -10.33
C MET A 220 28.56 -14.13 -8.97
N CYS A 221 29.33 -13.99 -7.89
CA CYS A 221 28.88 -14.38 -6.54
C CYS A 221 27.68 -13.54 -6.08
N VAL A 222 27.70 -12.24 -6.37
CA VAL A 222 26.58 -11.34 -6.05
C VAL A 222 25.32 -11.76 -6.83
N GLN A 223 25.44 -11.98 -8.14
CA GLN A 223 24.30 -12.44 -8.95
C GLN A 223 23.72 -13.78 -8.45
N GLN A 224 24.60 -14.73 -8.08
CA GLN A 224 24.18 -16.02 -7.56
C GLN A 224 23.49 -15.89 -6.19
N MET A 225 24.05 -15.10 -5.28
CA MET A 225 23.44 -14.84 -3.97
C MET A 225 22.09 -14.14 -4.11
N SER A 226 21.99 -13.09 -4.92
CA SER A 226 20.73 -12.37 -5.18
C SER A 226 19.65 -13.32 -5.73
N LYS A 227 20.02 -14.24 -6.63
CA LYS A 227 19.11 -15.27 -7.14
C LYS A 227 18.62 -16.21 -6.03
N THR A 228 19.54 -16.74 -5.21
CA THR A 228 19.17 -17.64 -4.11
C THR A 228 18.24 -16.96 -3.10
N LEU A 229 18.48 -15.69 -2.78
CA LEU A 229 17.60 -14.91 -1.89
C LEU A 229 16.21 -14.67 -2.48
N LEU A 230 16.13 -14.40 -3.78
CA LEU A 230 14.84 -14.25 -4.47
C LEU A 230 14.06 -15.57 -4.52
N ASP A 231 14.75 -16.68 -4.77
CA ASP A 231 14.16 -18.03 -4.75
C ASP A 231 13.64 -18.37 -3.34
N LEU A 232 14.42 -18.05 -2.28
CA LEU A 232 13.99 -18.21 -0.89
C LEU A 232 12.76 -17.36 -0.58
N LYS A 233 12.77 -16.07 -0.94
CA LYS A 233 11.62 -15.16 -0.77
C LYS A 233 10.36 -15.74 -1.41
N LYS A 234 10.46 -16.19 -2.67
CA LYS A 234 9.33 -16.78 -3.40
C LYS A 234 8.84 -18.08 -2.76
N GLN A 235 9.76 -18.92 -2.28
CA GLN A 235 9.40 -20.16 -1.60
C GLN A 235 8.65 -19.91 -0.30
N LEU A 236 9.03 -18.90 0.50
CA LEU A 236 8.31 -18.50 1.71
C LEU A 236 6.91 -17.96 1.37
N GLN A 237 6.82 -17.11 0.34
CA GLN A 237 5.55 -16.59 -0.15
C GLN A 237 4.58 -17.70 -0.55
N ASN A 238 5.04 -18.65 -1.38
CA ASN A 238 4.22 -19.80 -1.78
C ASN A 238 3.76 -20.61 -0.56
N THR A 239 4.68 -20.91 0.36
CA THR A 239 4.37 -21.72 1.55
C THR A 239 3.27 -21.09 2.41
N ALA A 240 3.37 -19.79 2.73
CA ALA A 240 2.35 -19.10 3.52
C ALA A 240 1.00 -19.00 2.79
N LEU A 241 1.02 -18.69 1.48
CA LEU A 241 -0.19 -18.50 0.70
C LEU A 241 -0.91 -19.82 0.40
N ASP A 242 -0.17 -20.89 0.14
CA ASP A 242 -0.74 -22.23 -0.07
C ASP A 242 -1.38 -22.74 1.23
N GLN A 243 -0.70 -22.55 2.39
CA GLN A 243 -1.28 -22.88 3.69
C GLN A 243 -2.57 -22.09 3.97
N ALA A 244 -2.57 -20.77 3.72
CA ALA A 244 -3.77 -19.96 3.90
C ALA A 244 -4.91 -20.38 2.95
N SER A 245 -4.60 -20.64 1.68
CA SER A 245 -5.56 -21.09 0.67
C SER A 245 -6.24 -22.41 1.07
N GLU A 246 -5.48 -23.34 1.63
CA GLU A 246 -5.98 -24.63 2.08
C GLU A 246 -7.03 -24.49 3.20
N ILE A 247 -6.78 -23.62 4.17
CA ILE A 247 -7.71 -23.34 5.29
C ILE A 247 -9.06 -22.82 4.78
N PHE A 248 -9.04 -21.90 3.81
CA PHE A 248 -10.28 -21.31 3.27
C PHE A 248 -11.02 -22.21 2.28
N ARG A 249 -10.40 -23.31 1.82
CA ARG A 249 -11.00 -24.24 0.88
C ARG A 249 -11.93 -25.26 1.56
N SER A 250 -11.64 -25.64 2.80
CA SER A 250 -12.35 -26.73 3.48
C SER A 250 -13.70 -26.33 4.09
N SER A 251 -13.99 -25.03 4.24
CA SER A 251 -15.22 -24.52 4.89
C SER A 251 -15.45 -25.07 6.31
N ASP A 252 -14.41 -25.63 6.95
CA ASP A 252 -14.52 -26.32 8.24
C ASP A 252 -15.02 -25.39 9.36
N ASP A 253 -14.67 -24.10 9.28
CA ASP A 253 -15.01 -23.11 10.32
C ASP A 253 -16.51 -23.00 10.60
N GLN A 254 -17.32 -22.94 9.53
CA GLN A 254 -18.77 -22.81 9.65
C GLN A 254 -19.39 -24.04 10.31
N ASP A 255 -18.92 -25.23 9.92
CA ASP A 255 -19.41 -26.48 10.45
C ASP A 255 -18.99 -26.66 11.92
N LEU A 256 -17.75 -26.31 12.27
CA LEU A 256 -17.25 -26.38 13.65
C LEU A 256 -18.04 -25.44 14.58
N LEU A 257 -18.27 -24.20 14.15
CA LEU A 257 -19.03 -23.21 14.90
C LEU A 257 -20.51 -23.60 15.04
N ALA A 258 -21.14 -24.08 13.97
CA ALA A 258 -22.51 -24.58 13.98
C ALA A 258 -22.68 -25.77 14.94
N ASN A 259 -21.72 -26.71 14.93
CA ASN A 259 -21.74 -27.84 15.85
C ASN A 259 -21.62 -27.39 17.30
N LEU A 260 -20.66 -26.51 17.64
CA LEU A 260 -20.53 -25.98 19.01
C LEU A 260 -21.83 -25.33 19.50
N LYS A 261 -22.47 -24.52 18.65
CA LYS A 261 -23.75 -23.88 18.96
C LYS A 261 -24.87 -24.90 19.19
N GLN A 262 -24.98 -25.89 18.31
CA GLN A 262 -26.01 -26.93 18.40
C GLN A 262 -25.85 -27.78 19.67
N ARG A 263 -24.64 -28.25 19.96
CA ARG A 263 -24.34 -29.07 21.13
C ARG A 263 -24.48 -28.29 22.44
N GLY A 264 -24.05 -27.04 22.43
CA GLY A 264 -24.30 -26.09 23.52
C GLY A 264 -25.80 -25.96 23.81
N ALA A 265 -26.61 -25.68 22.79
CA ALA A 265 -28.05 -25.54 22.95
C ALA A 265 -28.77 -26.84 23.39
N ALA A 266 -28.19 -28.00 23.06
CA ALA A 266 -28.71 -29.30 23.46
C ALA A 266 -28.32 -29.70 24.90
N GLY A 267 -27.42 -28.97 25.55
CA GLY A 267 -26.92 -29.32 26.89
C GLY A 267 -25.91 -30.49 26.90
N GLU A 268 -25.31 -30.80 25.75
CA GLU A 268 -24.43 -31.97 25.58
C GLU A 268 -22.97 -31.61 25.90
N LEU A 269 -22.62 -31.51 27.19
CA LEU A 269 -21.28 -31.07 27.64
C LEU A 269 -20.12 -31.87 27.05
N ASP A 270 -20.18 -33.21 27.11
CA ASP A 270 -19.12 -34.09 26.59
C ASP A 270 -18.88 -33.86 25.08
N ARG A 271 -19.95 -33.57 24.33
CA ARG A 271 -19.85 -33.29 22.88
C ARG A 271 -19.37 -31.88 22.60
N VAL A 272 -19.70 -30.91 23.45
CA VAL A 272 -19.11 -29.57 23.37
C VAL A 272 -17.60 -29.65 23.56
N GLU A 273 -17.12 -30.45 24.52
CA GLU A 273 -15.68 -30.66 24.74
C GLU A 273 -15.00 -31.30 23.51
N GLU A 274 -15.58 -32.34 22.94
CA GLU A 274 -15.04 -32.98 21.72
C GLU A 274 -14.95 -31.99 20.54
N HIS A 275 -15.99 -31.21 20.29
CA HIS A 275 -15.99 -30.21 19.22
C HIS A 275 -15.11 -29.00 19.54
N ALA A 276 -14.93 -28.66 20.82
CA ALA A 276 -14.05 -27.58 21.25
C ALA A 276 -12.59 -27.87 20.94
N LEU A 277 -12.15 -29.13 21.05
CA LEU A 277 -10.81 -29.54 20.64
C LEU A 277 -10.59 -29.29 19.14
N LYS A 278 -11.52 -29.75 18.29
CA LYS A 278 -11.47 -29.55 16.83
C LYS A 278 -11.47 -28.06 16.45
N PHE A 279 -12.32 -27.27 17.12
CA PHE A 279 -12.36 -25.83 16.91
C PHE A 279 -11.07 -25.13 17.37
N SER A 280 -10.48 -25.59 18.48
CA SER A 280 -9.20 -25.05 18.98
C SER A 280 -8.05 -25.36 18.02
N GLU A 281 -7.97 -26.57 17.49
CA GLU A 281 -7.01 -26.94 16.44
C GLU A 281 -7.17 -26.08 15.18
N HIS A 282 -8.41 -25.82 14.75
CA HIS A 282 -8.67 -24.92 13.61
C HIS A 282 -8.26 -23.48 13.91
N SER A 283 -8.54 -22.99 15.13
CA SER A 283 -8.11 -21.67 15.60
C SER A 283 -6.59 -21.54 15.63
N GLU A 284 -5.86 -22.58 16.05
CA GLU A 284 -4.39 -22.62 16.01
C GLU A 284 -3.86 -22.59 14.57
N GLN A 285 -4.52 -23.32 13.65
CA GLN A 285 -4.17 -23.31 12.23
C GLN A 285 -4.34 -21.91 11.61
N LEU A 286 -5.43 -21.21 11.94
CA LEU A 286 -5.65 -19.82 11.53
C LEU A 286 -4.60 -18.87 12.11
N GLN A 287 -4.24 -19.02 13.38
CA GLN A 287 -3.16 -18.25 14.01
C GLN A 287 -1.82 -18.46 13.31
N GLU A 288 -1.48 -19.70 12.96
CA GLU A 288 -0.26 -20.02 12.23
C GLU A 288 -0.25 -19.35 10.85
N ALA A 289 -1.37 -19.41 10.12
CA ALA A 289 -1.49 -18.74 8.83
C ALA A 289 -1.27 -17.22 8.96
N CYS A 290 -1.89 -16.56 9.94
CA CYS A 290 -1.65 -15.15 10.22
C CYS A 290 -0.17 -14.85 10.48
N ARG A 291 0.52 -15.69 11.26
CA ARG A 291 1.94 -15.52 11.57
C ARG A 291 2.82 -15.60 10.33
N LEU A 292 2.62 -16.63 9.50
CA LEU A 292 3.38 -16.80 8.25
C LEU A 292 3.08 -15.69 7.23
N LEU A 293 1.83 -15.22 7.18
CA LEU A 293 1.44 -14.04 6.38
C LEU A 293 2.17 -12.77 6.85
N GLY A 294 2.32 -12.59 8.17
CA GLY A 294 3.09 -11.50 8.76
C GLY A 294 4.56 -11.49 8.32
N HIS A 295 5.17 -12.67 8.18
CA HIS A 295 6.55 -12.82 7.69
C HIS A 295 6.74 -12.41 6.24
N ILE A 296 5.76 -12.68 5.38
CA ILE A 296 5.85 -12.40 3.93
C ILE A 296 5.25 -11.05 3.54
N ALA A 297 4.61 -10.34 4.47
CA ALA A 297 3.97 -9.07 4.23
C ALA A 297 4.96 -8.04 3.65
N GLY A 298 4.62 -7.49 2.48
CA GLY A 298 5.47 -6.55 1.75
C GLY A 298 5.50 -5.14 2.31
N THR A 299 4.65 -4.81 3.29
CA THR A 299 4.60 -3.50 3.93
C THR A 299 4.42 -3.64 5.44
N VAL A 300 4.92 -2.65 6.19
CA VAL A 300 4.76 -2.59 7.65
C VAL A 300 3.29 -2.59 8.08
N PRO A 301 2.36 -1.84 7.44
CA PRO A 301 0.93 -1.91 7.74
C PRO A 301 0.33 -3.32 7.60
N LEU A 302 0.67 -4.05 6.53
CA LEU A 302 0.15 -5.41 6.31
C LEU A 302 0.68 -6.40 7.36
N ALA A 303 1.97 -6.29 7.72
CA ALA A 303 2.55 -7.12 8.77
C ALA A 303 1.86 -6.88 10.13
N ILE A 304 1.55 -5.61 10.41
CA ILE A 304 0.80 -5.21 11.60
C ILE A 304 -0.63 -5.76 11.58
N SER A 305 -1.34 -5.67 10.44
CA SER A 305 -2.67 -6.26 10.29
C SER A 305 -2.68 -7.78 10.51
N ALA A 306 -1.64 -8.49 10.06
CA ALA A 306 -1.50 -9.93 10.28
C ALA A 306 -1.28 -10.28 11.75
N ASP A 307 -0.40 -9.55 12.44
CA ASP A 307 -0.17 -9.71 13.89
C ASP A 307 -1.46 -9.43 14.69
N TYR A 308 -2.25 -8.43 14.29
CA TYR A 308 -3.54 -8.17 14.94
C TYR A 308 -4.57 -9.27 14.67
N ALA A 309 -4.64 -9.78 13.45
CA ALA A 309 -5.53 -10.90 13.13
C ALA A 309 -5.17 -12.15 13.95
N GLU A 310 -3.88 -12.50 14.04
CA GLU A 310 -3.38 -13.60 14.88
C GLU A 310 -3.83 -13.43 16.34
N ASN A 311 -3.51 -12.27 16.91
CA ASN A 311 -3.81 -11.96 18.31
C ASN A 311 -5.31 -11.91 18.62
N ASN A 312 -6.14 -11.50 17.67
CA ASN A 312 -7.59 -11.49 17.84
C ASN A 312 -8.16 -12.91 17.82
N ILE A 313 -7.72 -13.75 16.87
CA ILE A 313 -8.15 -15.15 16.77
C ILE A 313 -7.75 -15.92 18.04
N LYS A 314 -6.51 -15.73 18.50
CA LYS A 314 -5.99 -16.30 19.74
C LYS A 314 -6.83 -15.95 20.98
N SER A 315 -7.37 -14.73 21.03
CA SER A 315 -8.17 -14.26 22.16
C SER A 315 -9.64 -14.67 22.04
N LEU A 316 -10.21 -14.66 20.83
CA LEU A 316 -11.63 -14.91 20.58
C LEU A 316 -11.98 -16.41 20.62
N GLY A 317 -11.11 -17.28 20.11
CA GLY A 317 -11.36 -18.73 20.03
C GLY A 317 -11.75 -19.36 21.38
N PRO A 318 -10.94 -19.19 22.45
CA PRO A 318 -11.27 -19.72 23.77
C PRO A 318 -12.58 -19.17 24.35
N GLN A 319 -12.94 -17.92 24.02
CA GLN A 319 -14.18 -17.30 24.51
C GLN A 319 -15.43 -17.92 23.88
N ILE A 320 -15.35 -18.36 22.62
CA ILE A 320 -16.44 -19.09 21.94
C ILE A 320 -16.66 -20.45 22.60
N VAL A 321 -15.59 -21.19 22.88
CA VAL A 321 -15.64 -22.47 23.59
C VAL A 321 -16.25 -22.29 24.98
N ALA A 322 -15.82 -21.26 25.73
CA ALA A 322 -16.37 -20.95 27.05
C ALA A 322 -17.86 -20.60 27.01
N LEU A 323 -18.33 -19.89 25.97
CA LEU A 323 -19.75 -19.58 25.77
C LEU A 323 -20.57 -20.80 25.35
N ALA A 324 -20.05 -21.67 24.49
CA ALA A 324 -20.69 -22.93 24.14
C ALA A 324 -20.84 -23.83 25.38
N THR A 325 -19.81 -23.87 26.23
CA THR A 325 -19.84 -24.56 27.52
C THR A 325 -20.84 -23.93 28.48
N THR A 326 -20.88 -22.60 28.59
CA THR A 326 -21.88 -21.86 29.38
C THR A 326 -23.30 -22.22 28.94
N LEU A 327 -23.54 -22.28 27.62
CA LEU A 327 -24.83 -22.66 27.06
C LEU A 327 -25.16 -24.13 27.34
N ALA A 328 -24.20 -25.04 27.29
CA ALA A 328 -24.40 -26.44 27.65
C ALA A 328 -24.76 -26.63 29.13
N ILE A 329 -24.16 -25.84 30.04
CA ILE A 329 -24.53 -25.83 31.47
C ILE A 329 -25.93 -25.24 31.66
N HIS A 330 -26.31 -24.25 30.85
CA HIS A 330 -27.58 -23.51 30.95
C HIS A 330 -28.38 -23.48 29.64
N PRO A 331 -28.87 -24.64 29.13
CA PRO A 331 -29.39 -24.75 27.74
C PRO A 331 -30.68 -23.95 27.49
N SER A 332 -31.44 -23.65 28.54
CA SER A 332 -32.65 -22.80 28.45
C SER A 332 -32.36 -21.30 28.51
N SER A 333 -31.10 -20.89 28.72
CA SER A 333 -30.72 -19.49 28.85
C SER A 333 -30.67 -18.78 27.50
N LYS A 334 -31.70 -17.98 27.22
CA LYS A 334 -31.73 -17.09 26.04
C LYS A 334 -30.54 -16.13 26.00
N ILE A 335 -30.11 -15.64 27.16
CA ILE A 335 -28.99 -14.69 27.29
C ILE A 335 -27.67 -15.36 26.91
N ALA A 336 -27.41 -16.58 27.38
CA ALA A 336 -26.20 -17.32 27.00
C ALA A 336 -26.20 -17.65 25.49
N LYS A 337 -27.36 -18.01 24.94
CA LYS A 337 -27.52 -18.25 23.50
C LYS A 337 -27.23 -16.99 22.69
N GLU A 338 -27.85 -15.85 23.03
CA GLU A 338 -27.59 -14.55 22.39
C GLU A 338 -26.12 -14.15 22.49
N SER A 339 -25.46 -14.40 23.62
CA SER A 339 -24.04 -14.13 23.78
C SER A 339 -23.18 -14.98 22.84
N LEU A 340 -23.47 -16.27 22.71
CA LEU A 340 -22.74 -17.15 21.79
C LEU A 340 -22.93 -16.71 20.33
N GLU A 341 -24.14 -16.31 19.93
CA GLU A 341 -24.42 -15.77 18.59
C GLU A 341 -23.56 -14.55 18.28
N VAL A 342 -23.53 -13.53 19.17
CA VAL A 342 -22.73 -12.31 18.95
C VAL A 342 -21.23 -12.60 18.80
N PHE A 343 -20.70 -13.55 19.58
CA PHE A 343 -19.30 -13.96 19.47
C PHE A 343 -19.03 -14.76 18.19
N SER A 344 -19.98 -15.58 17.76
CA SER A 344 -19.93 -16.33 16.51
C SER A 344 -19.88 -15.39 15.31
N ASP A 345 -20.78 -14.39 15.27
CA ASP A 345 -20.79 -13.37 14.21
C ASP A 345 -19.47 -12.58 14.17
N THR A 346 -18.90 -12.28 15.34
CA THR A 346 -17.60 -11.59 15.45
C THR A 346 -16.47 -12.45 14.91
N TRP A 347 -16.50 -13.76 15.15
CA TRP A 347 -15.52 -14.71 14.65
C TRP A 347 -15.61 -14.88 13.14
N GLU A 348 -16.81 -15.08 12.59
CA GLU A 348 -17.04 -15.14 11.15
C GLU A 348 -16.55 -13.86 10.46
N SER A 349 -16.82 -12.68 11.04
CA SER A 349 -16.26 -11.42 10.53
C SER A 349 -14.73 -11.40 10.55
N GLN A 350 -14.08 -11.94 11.59
CA GLN A 350 -12.63 -11.97 11.71
C GLN A 350 -11.98 -12.94 10.71
N VAL A 351 -12.60 -14.09 10.45
CA VAL A 351 -12.17 -15.05 9.43
C VAL A 351 -12.32 -14.46 8.02
N ASN A 352 -13.41 -13.73 7.77
CA ASN A 352 -13.60 -13.00 6.52
C ASN A 352 -12.55 -11.90 6.31
N ASP A 353 -12.22 -11.12 7.35
CA ASP A 353 -11.15 -10.13 7.27
C ASP A 353 -9.79 -10.77 6.96
N LEU A 354 -9.50 -11.94 7.55
CA LEU A 354 -8.28 -12.67 7.26
C LEU A 354 -8.22 -13.11 5.79
N SER A 355 -9.33 -13.55 5.21
CA SER A 355 -9.41 -13.87 3.78
C SER A 355 -9.08 -12.65 2.89
N LEU A 356 -9.57 -11.47 3.27
CA LEU A 356 -9.22 -10.21 2.60
C LEU A 356 -7.74 -9.88 2.77
N LEU A 357 -7.20 -10.04 3.98
CA LEU A 357 -5.78 -9.80 4.26
C LEU A 357 -4.86 -10.72 3.47
N VAL A 358 -5.19 -12.01 3.33
CA VAL A 358 -4.46 -12.96 2.48
C VAL A 358 -4.40 -12.45 1.05
N LYS A 359 -5.53 -11.96 0.52
CA LYS A 359 -5.59 -11.41 -0.83
C LYS A 359 -4.73 -10.15 -0.97
N GLU A 360 -4.78 -9.24 -0.01
CA GLU A 360 -3.96 -8.02 -0.02
C GLU A 360 -2.45 -8.34 0.04
N ILE A 361 -2.05 -9.27 0.91
CA ILE A 361 -0.67 -9.73 1.00
C ILE A 361 -0.23 -10.43 -0.28
N ASN A 362 -1.07 -11.29 -0.86
CA ASN A 362 -0.78 -11.96 -2.14
C ASN A 362 -0.62 -10.95 -3.29
N ASP A 363 -1.55 -9.99 -3.41
CA ASP A 363 -1.46 -8.91 -4.39
C ASP A 363 -0.13 -8.16 -4.22
N CYS A 364 0.23 -7.79 -2.99
CA CYS A 364 1.52 -7.15 -2.67
C CYS A 364 2.73 -8.02 -3.06
N CYS A 365 2.70 -9.33 -2.78
CA CYS A 365 3.77 -10.26 -3.16
C CYS A 365 3.94 -10.37 -4.67
N GLN A 366 2.85 -10.25 -5.43
CA GLN A 366 2.86 -10.29 -6.90
C GLN A 366 3.24 -8.94 -7.53
N GLY A 367 3.58 -7.92 -6.73
CA GLY A 367 3.81 -6.56 -7.22
C GLY A 367 2.53 -5.90 -7.76
N LYS A 368 1.37 -6.52 -7.52
CA LYS A 368 0.06 -5.90 -7.72
C LYS A 368 -0.14 -5.03 -6.50
N THR A 369 0.28 -3.78 -6.55
CA THR A 369 -0.16 -2.80 -5.55
C THR A 369 -1.68 -2.97 -5.43
N SER A 370 -2.19 -3.18 -4.22
CA SER A 370 -3.62 -3.36 -3.93
C SER A 370 -4.38 -2.05 -4.19
N GLU A 371 -4.41 -1.66 -5.45
CA GLU A 371 -5.21 -0.64 -6.09
C GLU A 371 -6.57 -1.26 -6.51
N LYS A 372 -7.06 -2.25 -5.76
CA LYS A 372 -8.40 -2.83 -5.90
C LYS A 372 -9.30 -2.32 -4.79
N GLN A 373 -9.58 -1.01 -4.79
CA GLN A 373 -10.86 -0.54 -4.29
C GLN A 373 -11.88 -0.57 -5.43
N VAL A 374 -12.92 -1.35 -5.17
CA VAL A 374 -14.06 -1.65 -6.02
C VAL A 374 -14.75 -0.36 -6.45
N TYR A 375 -14.66 -0.07 -7.76
CA TYR A 375 -15.37 1.01 -8.42
C TYR A 375 -16.86 0.65 -8.52
N LEU A 376 -17.66 1.09 -7.54
CA LEU A 376 -19.11 1.04 -7.63
C LEU A 376 -19.64 2.47 -7.74
N SER A 377 -19.55 2.99 -8.98
CA SER A 377 -20.28 4.12 -9.59
C SER A 377 -19.66 5.53 -9.56
N LEU A 378 -19.82 6.23 -10.69
CA LEU A 378 -19.69 7.69 -10.77
C LEU A 378 -20.87 8.34 -10.05
N PRO A 379 -20.66 9.18 -9.02
CA PRO A 379 -21.73 9.96 -8.41
C PRO A 379 -22.26 11.02 -9.38
N ARG A 380 -23.59 11.12 -9.50
CA ARG A 380 -24.26 12.04 -10.42
C ARG A 380 -24.19 13.51 -9.97
N PRO A 381 -24.34 14.47 -10.91
CA PRO A 381 -24.40 15.91 -10.64
C PRO A 381 -25.58 16.28 -9.71
N GLY A 382 -25.33 17.14 -8.73
CA GLY A 382 -26.34 17.61 -7.80
C GLY A 382 -27.35 18.54 -8.47
N TYR A 383 -28.64 18.17 -8.43
CA TYR A 383 -29.75 19.10 -8.66
C TYR A 383 -30.59 19.13 -7.37
N ILE A 384 -30.70 20.30 -6.76
CA ILE A 384 -31.58 20.56 -5.61
C ILE A 384 -32.94 21.00 -6.17
N PRO A 385 -34.04 20.27 -5.96
CA PRO A 385 -35.37 20.85 -6.08
C PRO A 385 -35.84 21.32 -4.70
N VAL A 386 -36.13 22.62 -4.64
CA VAL A 386 -36.86 23.28 -3.57
C VAL A 386 -38.18 22.54 -3.29
N SER A 387 -38.45 22.33 -2.01
CA SER A 387 -39.61 21.67 -1.40
C SER A 387 -40.97 22.02 -2.01
N LYS A 388 -41.82 21.01 -2.31
CA LYS A 388 -43.27 20.96 -1.99
C LYS A 388 -43.81 19.51 -1.96
N HIS A 389 -44.46 19.16 -0.85
CA HIS A 389 -45.40 18.06 -0.57
C HIS A 389 -45.11 16.60 -0.99
N GLY A 390 -44.94 15.74 0.03
CA GLY A 390 -45.67 14.46 0.18
C GLY A 390 -45.54 13.39 -0.90
N SER A 391 -44.48 12.59 -0.86
CA SER A 391 -44.48 11.14 -1.13
C SER A 391 -43.03 10.60 -1.00
N THR A 392 -42.89 9.38 -0.49
CA THR A 392 -41.61 8.70 -0.21
C THR A 392 -40.61 8.77 -1.38
N PRO A 393 -39.37 9.23 -1.18
CA PRO A 393 -38.36 9.18 -2.23
C PRO A 393 -37.86 7.75 -2.40
N LYS A 394 -38.21 7.11 -3.53
CA LYS A 394 -37.54 5.88 -3.98
C LYS A 394 -36.08 6.24 -4.27
N SER A 395 -35.15 5.59 -3.57
CA SER A 395 -33.71 5.69 -3.84
C SER A 395 -33.42 5.24 -5.27
N ILE A 396 -33.02 6.18 -6.14
CA ILE A 396 -32.58 5.87 -7.50
C ILE A 396 -31.16 5.31 -7.41
N LYS A 397 -30.98 4.04 -7.81
CA LYS A 397 -29.71 3.30 -7.72
C LYS A 397 -28.62 3.94 -8.59
N PRO A 398 -27.35 3.91 -8.15
CA PRO A 398 -26.21 4.37 -8.95
C PRO A 398 -26.05 3.57 -10.25
N ALA A 399 -25.72 4.27 -11.35
CA ALA A 399 -25.44 3.63 -12.64
C ALA A 399 -23.99 3.14 -12.67
N LYS A 400 -23.79 1.82 -12.75
CA LYS A 400 -22.46 1.20 -12.84
C LYS A 400 -21.85 1.47 -14.23
N LEU A 401 -20.58 1.86 -14.26
CA LEU A 401 -19.77 1.79 -15.49
C LEU A 401 -19.55 0.32 -15.83
N ASP A 402 -19.54 -0.03 -17.11
CA ASP A 402 -19.13 -1.36 -17.55
C ASP A 402 -17.60 -1.52 -17.49
N ALA A 403 -17.10 -2.73 -17.74
CA ALA A 403 -15.68 -3.04 -17.63
C ALA A 403 -14.82 -2.31 -18.67
N GLU A 404 -15.37 -2.01 -19.85
CA GLU A 404 -14.68 -1.33 -20.94
C GLU A 404 -14.52 0.17 -20.64
N GLU A 405 -15.62 0.81 -20.21
CA GLU A 405 -15.64 2.19 -19.72
C GLU A 405 -14.63 2.40 -18.58
N GLN A 406 -14.55 1.45 -17.64
CA GLN A 406 -13.60 1.50 -16.52
C GLN A 406 -12.15 1.34 -16.97
N ALA A 407 -11.87 0.36 -17.84
CA ALA A 407 -10.53 0.14 -18.36
C ALA A 407 -10.01 1.37 -19.14
N LYS A 408 -10.89 2.01 -19.92
CA LYS A 408 -10.56 3.22 -20.67
C LYS A 408 -10.15 4.37 -19.74
N ILE A 409 -10.97 4.69 -18.74
CA ILE A 409 -10.69 5.78 -17.80
C ILE A 409 -9.44 5.48 -16.94
N ALA A 410 -9.25 4.23 -16.53
CA ALA A 410 -8.06 3.82 -15.79
C ALA A 410 -6.78 4.00 -16.63
N LYS A 411 -6.82 3.66 -17.93
CA LYS A 411 -5.71 3.86 -18.85
C LYS A 411 -5.36 5.35 -18.98
N LEU A 412 -6.35 6.20 -19.24
CA LEU A 412 -6.15 7.65 -19.36
C LEU A 412 -5.64 8.27 -18.05
N GLY A 413 -6.17 7.82 -16.91
CA GLY A 413 -5.69 8.22 -15.59
C GLY A 413 -4.22 7.87 -15.36
N LEU A 414 -3.81 6.64 -15.71
CA LEU A 414 -2.42 6.20 -15.54
C LEU A 414 -1.45 6.99 -16.43
N GLU A 415 -1.81 7.23 -17.68
CA GLU A 415 -1.04 8.09 -18.58
C GLU A 415 -0.89 9.52 -18.01
N MET A 416 -1.96 10.08 -17.43
CA MET A 416 -1.90 11.37 -16.73
C MET A 416 -0.91 11.37 -15.57
N LYS A 417 -0.89 10.31 -14.74
CA LYS A 417 0.07 10.16 -13.63
C LYS A 417 1.53 10.13 -14.10
N LEU A 418 1.81 9.46 -15.22
CA LEU A 418 3.16 9.42 -15.78
C LEU A 418 3.60 10.82 -16.19
N MET A 419 2.72 11.58 -16.87
CA MET A 419 3.00 12.97 -17.24
C MET A 419 3.19 13.90 -16.03
N THR A 420 2.44 13.72 -14.93
CA THR A 420 2.69 14.51 -13.71
C THR A 420 4.06 14.19 -13.12
N SER A 421 4.46 12.91 -13.09
CA SER A 421 5.77 12.50 -12.59
C SER A 421 6.92 13.02 -13.45
N GLU A 422 6.77 13.02 -14.77
CA GLU A 422 7.75 13.58 -15.71
C GLU A 422 7.89 15.09 -15.54
N LEU A 423 6.77 15.80 -15.40
CA LEU A 423 6.76 17.24 -15.18
C LEU A 423 7.42 17.61 -13.85
N ASP A 424 7.09 16.90 -12.76
CA ASP A 424 7.69 17.13 -11.45
C ASP A 424 9.21 16.92 -11.49
N ALA A 425 9.67 15.82 -12.07
CA ALA A 425 11.08 15.51 -12.23
C ALA A 425 11.84 16.57 -13.04
N GLU A 426 11.20 17.18 -14.05
CA GLU A 426 11.81 18.29 -14.78
C GLU A 426 11.86 19.57 -13.94
N THR A 427 10.79 19.90 -13.21
CA THR A 427 10.75 21.11 -12.37
C THR A 427 11.75 21.07 -11.21
N ASP A 428 12.12 19.88 -10.73
CA ASP A 428 13.11 19.71 -9.66
C ASP A 428 14.56 19.93 -10.11
N LYS A 429 14.84 19.91 -11.43
CA LYS A 429 16.16 20.23 -11.99
C LYS A 429 16.51 21.72 -11.91
N TRP A 430 15.53 22.57 -11.65
CA TRP A 430 15.71 24.01 -11.59
C TRP A 430 16.21 24.44 -10.20
N GLY A 431 17.27 25.24 -10.17
CA GLY A 431 17.81 25.78 -8.91
C GLY A 431 16.96 26.90 -8.29
N ASP A 432 16.22 27.65 -9.12
CA ASP A 432 15.32 28.73 -8.68
C ASP A 432 13.90 28.20 -8.47
N GLN A 433 13.63 27.65 -7.29
CA GLN A 433 12.30 27.16 -6.91
C GLN A 433 11.26 28.28 -6.74
N ASP A 434 11.68 29.55 -6.72
CA ASP A 434 10.79 30.70 -6.61
C ASP A 434 10.24 31.19 -7.95
N ASN A 435 10.70 30.60 -9.05
CA ASN A 435 10.28 30.90 -10.42
C ASN A 435 8.76 30.70 -10.65
N ASP A 436 8.10 31.72 -11.18
CA ASP A 436 6.65 31.70 -11.46
C ASP A 436 6.23 30.59 -12.43
N ILE A 437 7.04 30.27 -13.44
CA ILE A 437 6.75 29.18 -14.40
C ILE A 437 6.73 27.85 -13.65
N LEU A 438 7.71 27.62 -12.76
CA LEU A 438 7.78 26.38 -11.97
C LEU A 438 6.66 26.26 -10.96
N LYS A 439 6.36 27.33 -10.21
CA LYS A 439 5.24 27.33 -9.26
C LYS A 439 3.93 26.96 -9.96
N ARG A 440 3.69 27.52 -11.14
CA ARG A 440 2.50 27.21 -11.93
C ARG A 440 2.52 25.80 -12.50
N ALA A 441 3.65 25.33 -13.02
CA ALA A 441 3.81 23.96 -13.52
C ALA A 441 3.58 22.92 -12.42
N LYS A 442 4.18 23.10 -11.23
CA LYS A 442 3.98 22.25 -10.05
C LYS A 442 2.53 22.28 -9.55
N ASN A 443 1.90 23.46 -9.52
CA ASN A 443 0.47 23.57 -9.18
C ASN A 443 -0.40 22.79 -10.18
N MET A 444 -0.15 22.94 -11.49
CA MET A 444 -0.86 22.20 -12.52
C MET A 444 -0.62 20.69 -12.39
N SER A 445 0.61 20.25 -12.14
CA SER A 445 0.95 18.85 -11.86
C SER A 445 0.14 18.29 -10.68
N SER A 446 0.09 19.01 -9.56
CA SER A 446 -0.71 18.62 -8.38
C SER A 446 -2.21 18.54 -8.65
N MET A 447 -2.75 19.46 -9.47
CA MET A 447 -4.15 19.46 -9.87
C MET A 447 -4.45 18.26 -10.78
N ALA A 448 -3.61 17.99 -11.77
CA ALA A 448 -3.73 16.82 -12.65
C ALA A 448 -3.58 15.51 -11.87
N TYR A 449 -2.69 15.45 -10.88
CA TYR A 449 -2.56 14.29 -10.00
C TYR A 449 -3.85 14.04 -9.19
N SER A 450 -4.52 15.11 -8.74
CA SER A 450 -5.82 15.00 -8.08
C SER A 450 -6.92 14.46 -9.02
N MET A 451 -6.86 14.82 -10.31
CA MET A 451 -7.75 14.28 -11.35
C MET A 451 -7.43 12.81 -11.67
N TYR A 452 -6.16 12.41 -11.67
CA TYR A 452 -5.75 11.00 -11.72
C TYR A 452 -6.33 10.22 -10.51
N LEU A 453 -6.17 10.73 -9.29
CA LEU A 453 -6.74 10.09 -8.10
C LEU A 453 -8.27 9.95 -8.23
N PHE A 454 -8.96 10.92 -8.83
CA PHE A 454 -10.38 10.77 -9.13
C PHE A 454 -10.67 9.57 -10.05
N THR A 455 -9.88 9.35 -11.11
CA THR A 455 -10.06 8.17 -11.99
C THR A 455 -9.89 6.84 -11.26
N ARG A 456 -9.16 6.87 -10.13
CA ARG A 456 -8.93 5.76 -9.21
C ARG A 456 -10.01 5.62 -8.13
N GLY A 457 -10.90 6.60 -7.98
CA GLY A 457 -11.84 6.70 -6.86
C GLY A 457 -11.19 7.16 -5.54
N GLU A 458 -9.98 7.71 -5.62
CA GLU A 458 -9.13 8.12 -4.51
C GLU A 458 -9.04 9.66 -4.43
N GLY A 459 -8.41 10.18 -3.38
CA GLY A 459 -8.17 11.63 -3.25
C GLY A 459 -9.39 12.44 -2.78
N MET A 460 -9.29 13.77 -2.89
CA MET A 460 -10.28 14.72 -2.36
C MET A 460 -11.50 14.91 -3.26
N LEU A 461 -11.39 14.64 -4.56
CA LEU A 461 -12.47 14.79 -5.53
C LEU A 461 -13.40 13.58 -5.39
N LYS A 462 -14.65 13.80 -4.93
CA LYS A 462 -15.58 12.71 -4.65
C LYS A 462 -16.64 12.54 -5.74
N THR A 463 -16.91 13.58 -6.51
CA THR A 463 -17.99 13.62 -7.49
C THR A 463 -17.49 14.02 -8.88
N THR A 464 -18.25 13.67 -9.91
CA THR A 464 -17.97 14.16 -11.29
C THR A 464 -18.00 15.68 -11.37
N GLN A 465 -18.78 16.34 -10.51
CA GLN A 465 -18.81 17.79 -10.40
C GLN A 465 -17.52 18.35 -9.80
N ASP A 466 -16.93 17.68 -8.81
CA ASP A 466 -15.61 18.04 -8.26
C ASP A 466 -14.53 17.91 -9.34
N LEU A 467 -14.57 16.85 -10.16
CA LEU A 467 -13.67 16.70 -11.32
C LEU A 467 -13.80 17.87 -12.30
N PHE A 468 -15.03 18.22 -12.69
CA PHE A 468 -15.24 19.33 -13.63
C PHE A 468 -14.80 20.67 -13.04
N LYS A 469 -15.03 20.88 -11.73
CA LYS A 469 -14.57 22.08 -11.05
C LYS A 469 -13.04 22.13 -10.96
N GLN A 470 -12.40 20.99 -10.69
CA GLN A 470 -10.94 20.88 -10.70
C GLN A 470 -10.37 21.18 -12.09
N ALA A 471 -11.00 20.67 -13.14
CA ALA A 471 -10.60 20.94 -14.53
C ALA A 471 -10.78 22.42 -14.92
N GLU A 472 -11.81 23.12 -14.40
CA GLU A 472 -11.92 24.58 -14.54
C GLU A 472 -10.73 25.29 -13.91
N TYR A 473 -10.37 24.94 -12.66
CA TYR A 473 -9.21 25.52 -11.98
C TYR A 473 -7.89 25.19 -12.69
N PHE A 474 -7.77 23.98 -13.25
CA PHE A 474 -6.61 23.58 -14.05
C PHE A 474 -6.47 24.44 -15.31
N GLY A 475 -7.56 24.66 -16.05
CA GLY A 475 -7.57 25.56 -17.21
C GLY A 475 -7.29 27.03 -16.86
N GLU A 476 -7.77 27.50 -15.70
CA GLU A 476 -7.44 28.84 -15.20
C GLU A 476 -5.95 28.97 -14.87
N GLU A 477 -5.35 27.97 -14.23
CA GLU A 477 -3.92 27.96 -13.91
C GLU A 477 -3.06 27.87 -15.18
N GLY A 478 -3.48 27.10 -16.19
CA GLY A 478 -2.87 27.06 -17.51
C GLY A 478 -2.85 28.41 -18.22
N ASN A 479 -3.93 29.20 -18.13
CA ASN A 479 -3.96 30.57 -18.65
C ASN A 479 -2.99 31.51 -17.91
N LYS A 480 -2.78 31.32 -16.60
CA LYS A 480 -1.78 32.09 -15.86
C LYS A 480 -0.36 31.68 -16.28
N LEU A 481 -0.12 30.38 -16.47
CA LEU A 481 1.15 29.84 -16.96
C LEU A 481 1.49 30.41 -18.34
N PHE A 482 0.52 30.45 -19.26
CA PHE A 482 0.67 31.07 -20.58
C PHE A 482 1.20 32.52 -20.50
N ARG A 483 0.68 33.35 -19.58
CA ARG A 483 1.15 34.74 -19.41
C ARG A 483 2.60 34.79 -18.95
N SER A 484 2.97 33.98 -17.95
CA SER A 484 4.35 33.86 -17.48
C SER A 484 5.30 33.40 -18.59
N LEU A 485 4.86 32.43 -19.41
CA LEU A 485 5.62 31.93 -20.56
C LEU A 485 5.79 32.96 -21.67
N LYS A 486 4.77 33.77 -21.98
CA LYS A 486 4.87 34.88 -22.94
C LYS A 486 5.84 35.97 -22.46
N GLN A 487 5.83 36.30 -21.17
CA GLN A 487 6.78 37.24 -20.59
C GLN A 487 8.22 36.71 -20.61
N PHE A 488 8.40 35.41 -20.37
CA PHE A 488 9.70 34.75 -20.50
C PHE A 488 10.18 34.76 -21.97
N ALA A 489 9.32 34.36 -22.92
CA ALA A 489 9.65 34.32 -24.34
C ALA A 489 10.02 35.70 -24.92
N ALA A 490 9.50 36.80 -24.37
CA ALA A 490 9.88 38.16 -24.75
C ALA A 490 11.34 38.52 -24.40
N GLN A 491 11.93 37.83 -23.42
CA GLN A 491 13.33 38.03 -22.99
C GLN A 491 14.30 37.11 -23.75
N VAL A 492 13.78 36.14 -24.51
CA VAL A 492 14.60 35.21 -25.29
C VAL A 492 15.00 35.89 -26.60
N PRO A 493 16.30 35.91 -26.97
CA PRO A 493 16.74 36.41 -28.28
C PRO A 493 16.11 35.66 -29.45
N ASP A 494 16.00 36.32 -30.61
CA ASP A 494 15.45 35.69 -31.81
C ASP A 494 16.33 34.50 -32.27
N GLY A 495 15.67 33.39 -32.58
CA GLY A 495 16.32 32.14 -32.97
C GLY A 495 15.34 30.98 -33.07
N SER A 496 15.82 29.84 -33.57
CA SER A 496 15.00 28.64 -33.78
C SER A 496 14.29 28.16 -32.50
N LEU A 497 15.00 28.14 -31.37
CA LEU A 497 14.46 27.71 -30.07
C LEU A 497 13.36 28.65 -29.53
N ARG A 498 13.42 29.95 -29.86
CA ARG A 498 12.35 30.91 -29.50
C ARG A 498 11.10 30.65 -30.33
N ILE A 499 11.26 30.37 -31.62
CA ILE A 499 10.15 30.04 -32.51
C ILE A 499 9.47 28.74 -32.05
N GLU A 500 10.26 27.72 -31.68
CA GLU A 500 9.76 26.47 -31.11
C GLU A 500 9.00 26.70 -29.79
N LEU A 501 9.57 27.49 -28.87
CA LEU A 501 8.91 27.85 -27.62
C LEU A 501 7.57 28.54 -27.87
N LEU A 502 7.53 29.54 -28.76
CA LEU A 502 6.30 30.27 -29.08
C LEU A 502 5.25 29.35 -29.71
N SER A 503 5.65 28.45 -30.60
CA SER A 503 4.76 27.44 -31.21
C SER A 503 4.08 26.55 -30.18
N LEU A 504 4.79 26.13 -29.12
CA LEU A 504 4.22 25.36 -28.02
C LEU A 504 3.35 26.22 -27.10
N VAL A 505 3.83 27.41 -26.74
CA VAL A 505 3.11 28.34 -25.85
C VAL A 505 1.78 28.77 -26.45
N ASP A 506 1.70 28.97 -27.76
CA ASP A 506 0.48 29.39 -28.46
C ASP A 506 -0.60 28.30 -28.55
N GLN A 507 -0.27 27.05 -28.20
CA GLN A 507 -1.26 25.96 -28.10
C GLN A 507 -2.01 25.97 -26.75
N ILE A 508 -1.40 26.49 -25.67
CA ILE A 508 -1.97 26.46 -24.32
C ILE A 508 -3.39 27.08 -24.27
N PRO A 509 -3.64 28.29 -24.83
CA PRO A 509 -4.98 28.90 -24.75
C PRO A 509 -6.06 28.04 -25.40
N SER A 510 -5.74 27.30 -26.47
CA SER A 510 -6.68 26.42 -27.17
C SER A 510 -7.13 25.28 -26.24
N TYR A 511 -6.18 24.57 -25.62
CA TYR A 511 -6.51 23.50 -24.68
C TYR A 511 -7.28 24.01 -23.46
N CYS A 512 -6.90 25.16 -22.90
CA CYS A 512 -7.65 25.77 -21.80
C CYS A 512 -9.09 26.10 -22.18
N GLN A 513 -9.32 26.63 -23.39
CA GLN A 513 -10.66 26.94 -23.89
C GLN A 513 -11.49 25.68 -24.15
N GLN A 514 -10.89 24.64 -24.74
CA GLN A 514 -11.54 23.35 -24.97
C GLN A 514 -11.95 22.69 -23.65
N LEU A 515 -11.06 22.66 -22.66
CA LEU A 515 -11.34 22.12 -21.34
C LEU A 515 -12.49 22.88 -20.65
N LEU A 516 -12.48 24.21 -20.67
CA LEU A 516 -13.56 25.04 -20.12
C LEU A 516 -14.91 24.86 -20.86
N PHE A 517 -14.87 24.63 -22.17
CA PHE A 517 -16.07 24.35 -22.96
C PHE A 517 -16.68 22.99 -22.56
N ILE A 518 -15.84 21.96 -22.44
CA ILE A 518 -16.26 20.62 -22.00
C ILE A 518 -16.90 20.71 -20.62
N THR A 519 -16.24 21.33 -19.63
CA THR A 519 -16.73 21.38 -18.24
C THR A 519 -18.03 22.17 -18.09
N LYS A 520 -18.25 23.22 -18.89
CA LYS A 520 -19.48 24.05 -18.85
C LYS A 520 -20.65 23.47 -19.65
N SER A 521 -20.41 22.50 -20.55
CA SER A 521 -21.48 21.89 -21.33
C SER A 521 -22.47 21.12 -20.43
N PRO A 522 -23.80 21.33 -20.57
CA PRO A 522 -24.78 20.56 -19.81
C PRO A 522 -24.81 19.11 -20.30
N THR A 523 -24.80 18.15 -19.38
CA THR A 523 -24.85 16.72 -19.72
C THR A 523 -25.88 16.00 -18.87
N MET A 524 -26.69 15.15 -19.50
CA MET A 524 -27.74 14.36 -18.86
C MET A 524 -27.63 12.88 -19.28
N GLY A 525 -27.68 11.97 -18.31
CA GLY A 525 -27.60 10.52 -18.56
C GLY A 525 -26.20 9.94 -18.48
N LYS A 526 -26.12 8.60 -18.31
CA LYS A 526 -24.86 7.86 -18.04
C LYS A 526 -23.82 8.08 -19.15
N VAL A 527 -24.19 7.79 -20.40
CA VAL A 527 -23.28 7.83 -21.56
C VAL A 527 -22.73 9.25 -21.79
N ALA A 528 -23.59 10.27 -21.75
CA ALA A 528 -23.16 11.66 -21.91
C ALA A 528 -22.24 12.13 -20.78
N THR A 529 -22.50 11.69 -19.55
CA THR A 529 -21.64 12.00 -18.39
C THR A 529 -20.28 11.32 -18.51
N PHE A 530 -20.26 10.05 -18.91
CA PHE A 530 -19.01 9.30 -19.14
C PHE A 530 -18.16 9.97 -20.22
N ASN A 531 -18.73 10.27 -21.39
CA ASN A 531 -18.01 10.93 -22.48
C ASN A 531 -17.45 12.29 -22.04
N LYS A 532 -18.17 13.04 -21.20
CA LYS A 532 -17.67 14.30 -20.67
C LYS A 532 -16.50 14.10 -19.71
N VAL A 533 -16.54 13.10 -18.83
CA VAL A 533 -15.42 12.73 -17.95
C VAL A 533 -14.20 12.33 -18.77
N ASP A 534 -14.40 11.43 -19.74
CA ASP A 534 -13.39 10.94 -20.69
C ASP A 534 -12.69 12.11 -21.42
N ASN A 535 -13.48 12.98 -22.04
CA ASN A 535 -12.95 14.17 -22.74
C ASN A 535 -12.26 15.16 -21.79
N THR A 536 -12.74 15.32 -20.55
CA THR A 536 -12.11 16.19 -19.56
C THR A 536 -10.71 15.69 -19.20
N ILE A 537 -10.57 14.38 -19.00
CA ILE A 537 -9.29 13.75 -18.67
C ILE A 537 -8.34 13.86 -19.88
N GLN A 538 -8.81 13.54 -21.08
CA GLN A 538 -8.02 13.63 -22.31
C GLN A 538 -7.51 15.05 -22.59
N GLU A 539 -8.34 16.07 -22.44
CA GLU A 539 -7.92 17.46 -22.66
C GLU A 539 -6.93 17.94 -21.58
N THR A 540 -7.08 17.47 -20.34
CA THR A 540 -6.10 17.74 -19.28
C THR A 540 -4.73 17.14 -19.62
N GLN A 541 -4.71 15.91 -20.15
CA GLN A 541 -3.49 15.26 -20.63
C GLN A 541 -2.83 16.01 -21.78
N ASN A 542 -3.60 16.47 -22.77
CA ASN A 542 -3.09 17.23 -23.92
C ASN A 542 -2.38 18.53 -23.48
N LEU A 543 -3.00 19.24 -22.54
CA LEU A 543 -2.40 20.45 -21.95
C LEU A 543 -1.14 20.11 -21.15
N LEU A 544 -1.19 19.07 -20.30
CA LEU A 544 -0.05 18.66 -19.48
C LEU A 544 1.16 18.21 -20.33
N SER A 545 0.93 17.44 -21.39
CA SER A 545 1.95 17.02 -22.35
C SER A 545 2.65 18.21 -23.01
N THR A 546 1.89 19.23 -23.40
CA THR A 546 2.44 20.49 -23.93
C THR A 546 3.34 21.18 -22.91
N ILE A 547 2.90 21.23 -21.64
CA ILE A 547 3.66 21.85 -20.55
C ILE A 547 4.96 21.09 -20.27
N SER A 548 4.92 19.75 -20.24
CA SER A 548 6.10 18.89 -20.04
C SER A 548 7.17 19.08 -21.11
N ARG A 549 6.81 19.57 -22.30
CA ARG A 549 7.77 19.95 -23.35
C ARG A 549 8.29 21.38 -23.19
N ILE A 550 7.45 22.28 -22.70
CA ILE A 550 7.81 23.70 -22.52
C ILE A 550 8.80 23.89 -21.37
N VAL A 551 8.60 23.23 -20.23
CA VAL A 551 9.45 23.43 -19.04
C VAL A 551 10.94 23.11 -19.31
N PRO A 552 11.33 21.97 -19.89
CA PRO A 552 12.74 21.71 -20.24
C PRO A 552 13.30 22.72 -21.26
N LEU A 553 12.47 23.16 -22.21
CA LEU A 553 12.88 24.15 -23.20
C LEU A 553 13.14 25.52 -22.55
N CYS A 554 12.29 25.93 -21.61
CA CYS A 554 12.49 27.13 -20.81
C CYS A 554 13.77 27.03 -19.95
N TYR A 555 14.06 25.86 -19.36
CA TYR A 555 15.29 25.64 -18.61
C TYR A 555 16.53 25.86 -19.49
N THR A 556 16.53 25.23 -20.67
CA THR A 556 17.63 25.32 -21.64
C THR A 556 17.85 26.75 -22.10
N LEU A 557 16.77 27.49 -22.39
CA LEU A 557 16.83 28.89 -22.81
C LEU A 557 17.30 29.81 -21.67
N ALA A 558 16.83 29.59 -20.44
CA ALA A 558 17.24 30.35 -19.27
C ALA A 558 18.73 30.16 -18.98
N ALA A 559 19.23 28.92 -19.03
CA ALA A 559 20.64 28.60 -18.85
C ALA A 559 21.52 29.20 -19.96
N LYS A 560 21.08 29.13 -21.22
CA LYS A 560 21.83 29.62 -22.39
C LYS A 560 21.96 31.15 -22.43
N PHE A 561 20.89 31.86 -22.08
CA PHE A 561 20.82 33.33 -22.22
C PHE A 561 20.89 34.09 -20.88
N GLN A 562 21.08 33.37 -19.76
CA GLN A 562 21.16 33.95 -18.41
C GLN A 562 19.97 34.85 -18.08
N ILE A 563 18.77 34.44 -18.52
CA ILE A 563 17.54 35.20 -18.31
C ILE A 563 17.20 35.15 -16.81
N LEU A 564 17.27 36.29 -16.14
CA LEU A 564 16.92 36.43 -14.73
C LEU A 564 15.40 36.51 -14.58
N THR A 565 14.82 35.61 -13.80
CA THR A 565 13.44 35.74 -13.33
C THR A 565 13.35 36.83 -12.26
N PRO A 566 12.21 37.55 -12.15
CA PRO A 566 12.14 38.83 -11.43
C PRO A 566 12.34 38.78 -9.91
N ILE A 567 12.66 37.62 -9.33
CA ILE A 567 12.94 37.44 -7.91
C ILE A 567 14.03 36.38 -7.75
N SER A 568 15.29 36.71 -8.05
CA SER A 568 16.42 35.87 -7.64
C SER A 568 17.65 36.73 -7.35
N PRO A 569 18.21 36.67 -6.12
CA PRO A 569 19.51 37.24 -5.82
C PRO A 569 20.61 36.46 -6.55
N ILE A 570 21.62 37.21 -6.98
CA ILE A 570 22.79 36.79 -7.74
C ILE A 570 23.49 35.61 -7.05
N HIS A 571 23.23 34.35 -7.40
CA HIS A 571 24.20 33.24 -7.24
C HIS A 571 23.94 32.04 -8.18
N ARG A 572 24.80 31.97 -9.21
CA ARG A 572 25.34 30.79 -9.89
C ARG A 572 24.37 29.69 -10.38
N TRP A 573 23.93 29.83 -11.63
CA TRP A 573 23.76 28.69 -12.54
C TRP A 573 25.14 28.10 -12.86
N ARG A 574 25.64 27.18 -12.04
CA ARG A 574 26.82 26.40 -12.41
C ARG A 574 26.66 24.95 -11.97
N THR A 575 25.96 24.19 -12.79
CA THR A 575 26.17 22.75 -12.96
C THR A 575 26.38 22.53 -14.45
N ALA A 576 27.51 21.92 -14.83
CA ALA A 576 27.80 21.59 -16.21
C ALA A 576 26.77 20.57 -16.72
N PRO A 577 26.30 20.66 -17.98
CA PRO A 577 25.46 19.62 -18.55
C PRO A 577 26.26 18.32 -18.66
N PRO A 578 25.65 17.15 -18.41
CA PRO A 578 26.31 15.87 -18.66
C PRO A 578 26.64 15.74 -20.15
N SER A 579 27.84 15.25 -20.46
CA SER A 579 28.30 14.98 -21.82
C SER A 579 27.41 13.92 -22.47
N VAL A 580 26.62 14.33 -23.47
CA VAL A 580 25.87 13.42 -24.34
C VAL A 580 26.85 12.89 -25.38
N ASP A 581 27.26 11.63 -25.23
CA ASP A 581 27.96 10.88 -26.27
C ASP A 581 27.01 10.67 -27.46
N TYR A 582 27.23 11.38 -28.55
CA TYR A 582 26.58 11.08 -29.82
C TYR A 582 27.23 9.85 -30.45
N ARG A 583 26.75 8.66 -30.09
CA ARG A 583 26.87 7.46 -30.94
C ARG A 583 25.49 7.03 -31.37
N TYR A 584 25.08 7.54 -32.52
CA TYR A 584 23.90 7.09 -33.24
C TYR A 584 24.19 5.70 -33.82
N ASN A 585 23.56 4.66 -33.25
CA ASN A 585 23.43 3.36 -33.90
C ASN A 585 22.24 3.46 -34.86
N SER A 586 22.57 3.68 -36.14
CA SER A 586 21.63 3.58 -37.25
C SER A 586 21.23 2.11 -37.43
N TYR A 587 19.95 1.81 -37.26
CA TYR A 587 19.36 0.61 -37.84
C TYR A 587 19.17 0.85 -39.33
N ASP A 588 19.94 0.11 -40.13
CA ASP A 588 19.73 -0.10 -41.57
C ASP A 588 18.41 -0.84 -41.79
N ASP A 589 17.51 -0.24 -42.56
CA ASP A 589 16.60 -0.98 -43.43
C ASP A 589 16.03 0.03 -44.45
N SER A 590 16.57 0.02 -45.68
CA SER A 590 15.82 0.12 -46.94
C SER A 590 16.77 0.24 -48.13
N ASP A 591 16.79 -0.83 -48.92
CA ASP A 591 17.19 -0.87 -50.31
C ASP A 591 16.64 0.32 -51.11
N SER A 592 17.48 0.93 -51.96
CA SER A 592 17.21 1.11 -53.40
C SER A 592 18.27 1.99 -54.09
N ILE A 593 19.03 1.33 -54.98
CA ILE A 593 19.30 1.70 -56.38
C ILE A 593 19.42 3.20 -56.70
N ALA A 594 20.64 3.65 -57.04
CA ALA A 594 20.96 4.17 -58.39
C ALA A 594 22.30 4.93 -58.40
N SER A 595 23.25 4.36 -59.15
CA SER A 595 24.16 5.02 -60.09
C SER A 595 24.51 6.51 -59.89
N SER A 596 25.80 6.81 -59.74
CA SER A 596 26.53 7.57 -60.76
C SER A 596 28.04 7.63 -60.46
N SER A 597 28.78 7.28 -61.51
CA SER A 597 30.22 7.32 -61.69
C SER A 597 30.74 8.73 -61.97
N SER A 598 31.91 9.08 -61.43
CA SER A 598 32.99 9.84 -62.11
C SER A 598 34.15 10.07 -61.12
N SER A 599 35.23 9.32 -61.17
CA SER A 599 36.41 9.48 -62.04
C SER A 599 37.39 10.58 -61.61
N ARG A 600 38.63 10.14 -61.32
CA ARG A 600 39.96 10.73 -61.59
C ARG A 600 40.93 10.38 -60.45
N SER A 601 41.76 9.35 -60.62
CA SER A 601 43.07 9.35 -61.29
C SER A 601 44.18 9.97 -60.44
N ASP A 602 45.08 9.16 -59.89
CA ASP A 602 46.46 9.12 -60.42
C ASP A 602 47.33 8.00 -59.81
N ARG A 603 48.00 7.30 -60.73
CA ARG A 603 49.36 6.72 -60.71
C ARG A 603 49.78 5.56 -59.76
N SER A 604 50.02 4.45 -60.46
CA SER A 604 50.81 3.21 -60.27
C SER A 604 52.28 3.40 -59.79
N PRO A 605 53.15 2.35 -59.64
CA PRO A 605 52.97 0.91 -59.91
C PRO A 605 53.55 -0.12 -58.87
N LEU A 606 53.13 -1.38 -59.08
CA LEU A 606 53.58 -2.73 -58.65
C LEU A 606 55.12 -3.00 -58.70
N PRO A 607 55.69 -4.20 -58.36
CA PRO A 607 55.09 -5.56 -58.21
C PRO A 607 55.67 -6.51 -57.10
N GLY A 608 55.01 -7.67 -56.94
CA GLY A 608 55.55 -8.88 -56.27
C GLY A 608 54.41 -9.81 -55.80
N SER A 609 53.86 -10.68 -56.65
CA SER A 609 54.26 -12.10 -56.84
C SER A 609 54.26 -12.86 -55.50
N THR A 610 53.35 -13.77 -55.16
CA THR A 610 53.25 -15.14 -55.71
C THR A 610 52.10 -15.92 -55.02
N GLU A 611 51.39 -16.72 -55.83
CA GLU A 611 50.76 -18.05 -55.58
C GLU A 611 49.83 -18.26 -54.37
N LYS A 612 48.51 -18.49 -54.51
CA LYS A 612 47.76 -19.65 -55.07
C LYS A 612 48.13 -21.02 -54.46
N ILE A 613 47.11 -21.68 -53.87
CA ILE A 613 46.64 -23.09 -54.01
C ILE A 613 45.78 -23.41 -52.76
N LEU A 614 44.45 -23.53 -52.90
CA LEU A 614 43.64 -24.78 -52.82
C LEU A 614 43.89 -25.55 -51.50
N TYR A 615 42.91 -25.75 -50.62
CA TYR A 615 41.61 -26.39 -50.83
C TYR A 615 40.52 -25.82 -49.90
#